data_AF-A0A9R0ZAB6-F1
#
_entry.id   AF-A0A9R0ZAB6-F1
#
_cell.length_a   1.000
_cell.length_b   1.000
_cell.length_c   1.000
_cell.angle_alpha   90.00
_cell.angle_beta   90.00
_cell.angle_gamma   90.00
#
_symmetry.space_group_name_H-M   'P 1'
#
loop_
_entity.id
_entity.type
_entity.pdbx_description
1 polymer ?
#
loop_
_entity_poly.entity_id
_entity_poly.type
_entity_poly.pdbx_seq_one_letter_code
_entity_poly.pdbx_strand_id
1 'polypeptide(L)'
;MAVPLLTKKIVKKRVKHFKRAHSDRYIGLKQSWRRPKGIDSRVRRKFKGCTLMPNIGYGSDKKTRHYLPNKFKKFVVHNVSELELLMMHNR
;
A
#
# COMPACT_ATOMS: atom_id res chain seq x y z
N MET A 1 -15.50 4.39 24.80
CA MET A 1 -15.13 4.24 23.36
C MET A 1 -14.06 3.17 23.26
N ALA A 2 -14.01 2.40 22.17
CA ALA A 2 -12.96 1.39 21.97
C ALA A 2 -11.57 2.07 21.97
N VAL A 3 -10.63 1.54 22.75
CA VAL A 3 -9.27 2.10 22.89
C VAL A 3 -8.31 1.23 22.10
N PRO A 4 -7.56 1.78 21.12
CA PRO A 4 -6.71 0.98 20.25
C PRO A 4 -5.44 0.47 20.96
N LEU A 5 -5.13 -0.82 20.79
CA LEU A 5 -3.93 -1.46 21.36
C LEU A 5 -2.58 -1.04 20.72
N LEU A 6 -2.58 -0.46 19.51
CA LEU A 6 -1.32 -0.21 18.79
C LEU A 6 -0.54 0.97 19.41
N THR A 7 0.53 0.65 20.13
CA THR A 7 1.48 1.62 20.70
C THR A 7 2.54 2.06 19.68
N LYS A 8 2.96 1.15 18.79
CA LYS A 8 4.00 1.43 17.78
C LYS A 8 3.51 2.46 16.76
N LYS A 9 4.30 3.51 16.54
CA LYS A 9 4.05 4.53 15.51
C LYS A 9 4.01 3.88 14.12
N ILE A 10 2.96 4.17 13.35
CA ILE A 10 2.81 3.72 11.97
C ILE A 10 3.78 4.52 11.09
N VAL A 11 4.78 3.84 10.52
CA VAL A 11 5.73 4.45 9.57
C VAL A 11 5.41 4.00 8.16
N LYS A 12 5.17 4.95 7.25
CA LYS A 12 4.98 4.69 5.81
C LYS A 12 6.27 5.00 5.06
N LYS A 13 7.02 3.97 4.66
CA LYS A 13 8.28 4.13 3.90
C LYS A 13 8.12 4.86 2.57
N ARG A 14 6.94 4.72 1.95
CA ARG A 14 6.58 5.42 0.72
C ARG A 14 5.08 5.61 0.68
N VAL A 15 4.64 6.84 0.39
CA VAL A 15 3.23 7.19 0.20
C VAL A 15 2.90 7.33 -1.29
N LYS A 16 3.84 7.83 -2.10
CA LYS A 16 3.65 8.02 -3.55
C LYS A 16 3.44 6.69 -4.27
N HIS A 17 2.36 6.58 -5.03
CA HIS A 17 2.08 5.40 -5.86
C HIS A 17 3.19 5.12 -6.88
N PHE A 18 3.35 3.84 -7.20
CA PHE A 18 4.21 3.40 -8.29
C PHE A 18 3.45 3.52 -9.61
N LYS A 19 3.69 4.62 -10.34
CA LYS A 19 3.06 4.87 -11.64
C LYS A 19 3.80 4.14 -12.76
N ARG A 20 3.05 3.65 -13.75
CA ARG A 20 3.60 3.12 -15.01
C ARG A 20 4.35 4.22 -15.77
N ALA A 21 5.47 3.87 -16.40
CA ALA A 21 6.21 4.83 -17.22
C ALA A 21 5.34 5.34 -18.39
N HIS A 22 5.38 6.65 -18.66
CA HIS A 22 4.62 7.33 -19.72
C HIS A 22 3.08 7.32 -19.58
N SER A 23 2.53 6.91 -18.43
CA SER A 23 1.08 6.98 -18.17
C SER A 23 0.55 8.42 -18.07
N ASP A 24 1.44 9.38 -17.88
CA ASP A 24 1.18 10.81 -17.91
C ASP A 24 1.00 11.36 -19.33
N ARG A 25 1.61 10.72 -20.34
CA ARG A 25 1.58 11.17 -21.74
C ARG A 25 0.48 10.49 -22.55
N TYR A 26 0.23 9.20 -22.30
CA TYR A 26 -0.71 8.40 -23.08
C TYR A 26 -1.95 8.06 -22.26
N ILE A 27 -3.12 8.56 -22.68
CA ILE A 27 -4.41 8.33 -22.00
C ILE A 27 -4.76 6.83 -21.92
N GLY A 28 -4.47 6.07 -22.99
CA GLY A 28 -4.70 4.62 -23.02
C GLY A 28 -3.80 3.83 -22.06
N LEU A 29 -2.74 4.44 -21.53
CA LEU A 29 -1.78 3.79 -20.66
C LEU A 29 -2.15 4.03 -19.19
N LYS A 30 -2.83 3.06 -18.59
CA LYS A 30 -3.25 3.11 -17.18
C LYS A 30 -2.06 3.37 -16.24
N GLN A 31 -2.32 4.12 -15.17
CA GLN A 31 -1.34 4.46 -14.14
C GLN A 31 -0.89 3.27 -13.28
N SER A 32 -1.63 2.15 -13.32
CA SER A 32 -1.31 0.95 -12.54
C SER A 32 0.05 0.36 -12.94
N TRP A 33 0.86 0.05 -11.92
CA TRP A 33 2.22 -0.43 -12.13
C TRP A 33 2.26 -1.70 -13.00
N ARG A 34 3.18 -1.71 -13.97
CA ARG A 34 3.57 -2.89 -14.74
C ARG A 34 5.10 -2.90 -14.87
N ARG A 35 5.71 -4.07 -14.70
CA ARG A 35 7.17 -4.21 -14.81
C ARG A 35 7.61 -3.97 -16.27
N PRO A 36 8.50 -3.00 -16.55
CA PRO A 36 8.98 -2.77 -17.92
C PRO A 36 9.85 -3.94 -18.38
N LYS A 37 9.58 -4.43 -19.59
CA LYS A 37 10.30 -5.58 -20.20
C LYS A 37 11.36 -5.13 -21.22
N GLY A 38 11.12 -4.04 -21.94
CA GLY A 38 11.97 -3.57 -23.06
C GLY A 38 13.39 -3.24 -22.65
N ILE A 39 14.35 -3.55 -23.55
CA ILE A 39 15.77 -3.50 -23.21
C ILE A 39 16.29 -2.10 -22.92
N ASP A 40 15.75 -1.11 -23.62
CA ASP A 40 16.10 0.32 -23.54
C ASP A 40 15.29 1.12 -22.52
N SER A 41 14.42 0.45 -21.74
CA SER A 41 13.65 1.12 -20.71
C SER A 41 14.56 1.69 -19.63
N ARG A 42 14.59 3.03 -19.51
CA ARG A 42 15.31 3.75 -18.45
C ARG A 42 14.89 3.33 -17.04
N VAL A 43 13.60 3.04 -16.84
CA VAL A 43 13.07 2.52 -15.57
C VAL A 43 13.61 1.11 -15.29
N ARG A 44 13.66 0.22 -16.29
CA ARG A 44 14.22 -1.14 -16.13
C ARG A 44 15.70 -1.11 -15.75
N ARG A 45 16.47 -0.21 -16.39
CA ARG A 45 17.90 0.03 -16.14
C ARG A 45 18.17 0.89 -14.88
N LYS A 46 17.12 1.31 -14.15
CA LYS A 46 17.20 2.10 -12.90
C LYS A 46 17.94 3.44 -13.01
N PHE A 47 17.79 4.15 -14.13
CA PHE A 47 18.35 5.50 -14.26
C PHE A 47 17.79 6.45 -13.19
N LYS A 48 18.63 7.37 -12.70
CA LYS A 48 18.20 8.46 -11.80
C LYS A 48 17.17 9.37 -12.49
N GLY A 49 16.26 9.96 -11.72
CA GLY A 49 15.18 10.82 -12.22
C GLY A 49 13.98 10.08 -12.82
N CYS A 50 14.07 8.77 -13.04
CA CYS A 50 12.93 7.95 -13.48
C CYS A 50 12.05 7.49 -12.31
N THR A 51 10.86 6.96 -12.62
CA THR A 51 10.00 6.34 -11.60
C THR A 51 10.69 5.11 -10.99
N LEU A 52 10.72 5.06 -9.66
CA LEU A 52 11.27 3.92 -8.92
C LEU A 52 10.41 2.67 -9.12
N MET A 53 11.04 1.49 -9.08
CA MET A 53 10.35 0.20 -9.19
C MET A 53 9.89 -0.30 -7.81
N PRO A 54 8.72 -0.95 -7.70
CA PRO A 54 8.34 -1.67 -6.49
C PRO A 54 9.35 -2.75 -6.12
N ASN A 55 9.68 -2.84 -4.84
CA ASN A 55 10.55 -3.85 -4.26
C ASN A 55 10.12 -4.14 -2.81
N ILE A 56 10.66 -5.21 -2.24
CA ILE A 56 10.35 -5.67 -0.86
C ILE A 56 10.80 -4.64 0.19
N GLY A 57 11.85 -3.86 -0.10
CA GLY A 57 12.38 -2.82 0.79
C GLY A 57 11.36 -1.75 1.16
N TYR A 58 10.40 -1.46 0.28
CA TYR A 58 9.28 -0.54 0.56
C TYR A 58 8.19 -1.12 1.47
N GLY A 59 8.26 -2.42 1.81
CA GLY A 59 7.31 -3.07 2.70
C GLY A 59 7.24 -2.40 4.08
N SER A 60 6.02 -2.14 4.57
CA SER A 60 5.78 -1.61 5.91
C SER A 60 6.08 -2.65 6.99
N ASP A 61 6.32 -2.19 8.22
CA ASP A 61 6.55 -3.07 9.37
C ASP A 61 5.39 -4.06 9.56
N LYS A 62 5.70 -5.33 9.80
CA LYS A 62 4.72 -6.43 9.89
C LYS A 62 3.63 -6.16 10.93
N LYS A 63 3.95 -5.57 12.08
CA LYS A 63 2.97 -5.27 13.15
C LYS A 63 2.01 -4.15 12.76
N THR A 64 2.47 -3.17 11.98
CA THR A 64 1.66 -2.00 11.56
C THR A 64 1.04 -2.14 10.17
N ARG A 65 1.26 -3.27 9.50
CA ARG A 65 0.73 -3.53 8.16
C ARG A 65 -0.80 -3.66 8.22
N HIS A 66 -1.50 -3.06 7.27
CA HIS A 66 -2.98 -3.04 7.19
C HIS A 66 -3.72 -2.30 8.33
N TYR A 67 -2.99 -1.60 9.20
CA TYR A 67 -3.61 -0.68 10.15
C TYR A 67 -4.03 0.64 9.48
N LEU A 68 -5.20 1.11 9.91
CA LEU A 68 -5.73 2.44 9.61
C LEU A 68 -5.05 3.51 10.49
N PRO A 69 -5.17 4.80 10.14
CA PRO A 69 -4.63 5.90 10.96
C PRO A 69 -5.23 5.95 12.38
N ASN A 70 -6.47 5.46 12.55
CA ASN A 70 -7.14 5.34 13.85
C ASN A 70 -6.61 4.17 14.72
N LYS A 71 -5.54 3.49 14.28
CA LYS A 71 -4.89 2.37 14.97
C LYS A 71 -5.72 1.09 15.09
N PHE A 72 -6.80 0.93 14.32
CA PHE A 72 -7.51 -0.34 14.13
C PHE A 72 -7.16 -1.00 12.80
N LYS A 73 -7.38 -2.31 12.69
CA LYS A 73 -7.35 -3.01 11.39
C LYS A 73 -8.66 -2.80 10.67
N LYS A 74 -8.60 -2.68 9.33
CA LYS A 74 -9.82 -2.62 8.52
C LYS A 74 -10.46 -4.00 8.45
N PHE A 75 -11.73 -4.09 8.83
CA PHE A 75 -12.59 -5.24 8.64
C PHE A 75 -13.84 -4.76 7.88
N VAL A 76 -14.28 -5.51 6.88
CA VAL A 76 -15.51 -5.20 6.12
C VAL A 76 -16.58 -6.15 6.64
N VAL A 77 -17.71 -5.61 7.09
CA VAL A 77 -18.82 -6.37 7.65
C VAL A 77 -19.91 -6.50 6.60
N HIS A 78 -20.33 -7.73 6.30
CA HIS A 78 -21.38 -8.03 5.32
C HIS A 78 -22.72 -8.39 5.96
N ASN A 79 -22.72 -8.91 7.19
CA ASN A 79 -23.92 -9.36 7.91
C ASN A 79 -23.78 -9.11 9.42
N VAL A 80 -24.85 -9.39 10.17
CA VAL A 80 -24.91 -9.15 11.63
C VAL A 80 -24.01 -10.14 12.39
N SER A 81 -23.91 -11.39 11.93
CA SER A 81 -23.08 -12.43 12.58
C SER A 81 -21.60 -12.06 12.60
N GLU A 82 -21.09 -11.36 11.60
CA GLU A 82 -19.71 -10.86 11.56
C GLU A 82 -19.41 -9.78 12.62
N LEU A 83 -20.43 -9.14 13.20
CA LEU A 83 -20.24 -8.20 14.31
C LEU A 83 -19.85 -8.90 15.61
N GLU A 84 -20.31 -10.14 15.83
CA GLU A 84 -19.97 -10.91 17.02
C GLU A 84 -18.46 -11.19 17.08
N LEU A 85 -17.84 -11.48 15.93
CA LEU A 85 -16.38 -11.60 15.81
C LEU A 85 -15.65 -10.32 16.26
N LEU A 86 -16.20 -9.14 15.92
CA LEU A 86 -15.60 -7.86 16.29
C LEU A 86 -15.73 -7.55 17.77
N MET A 87 -16.74 -8.09 18.46
CA MET A 87 -16.89 -7.90 19.91
C MET A 87 -15.70 -8.49 20.68
N MET A 88 -15.14 -9.61 20.22
CA MET A 88 -13.93 -10.20 20.81
C MET A 88 -12.66 -9.39 20.51
N HIS A 89 -12.62 -8.71 19.36
CA HIS A 89 -11.48 -7.93 18.88
C HIS A 89 -11.56 -6.43 19.19
N ASN A 90 -12.42 -6.04 20.14
CA ASN A 90 -12.71 -4.63 20.48
C ASN A 90 -11.64 -3.94 21.35
N ARG A 91 -10.36 -4.30 21.15
CA ARG A 91 -9.20 -3.70 21.80
C ARG A 91 -8.15 -3.37 20.73
#